data_AF-A0A341EDL4-F1
#
_entry.id   AF-A0A341EDL4-F1
#
_cell.length_a   1.000
_cell.length_b   1.000
_cell.length_c   1.000
_cell.angle_alpha   90.00
_cell.angle_beta   90.00
_cell.angle_gamma   90.00
#
_symmetry.space_group_name_H-M   'P 1'
#
loop_
_entity.id
_entity.type
_entity.pdbx_description
1 polymer ?
#
loop_
_entity_poly.entity_id
_entity_poly.type
_entity_poly.pdbx_seq_one_letter_code
_entity_poly.pdbx_strand_id
1 'polypeptide(L)'
;MTEPVITWNLTADTQASMTVGTTTFENVITNIHWRVTATDPASEEAVTIYGSKNVPAPTDAASYIDLADLQAMATEERRLTVIGWAEAIDPGFIDTHVTAVTDALADKLAEPETGVVSIL
;
A
#
# COMPACT_ATOMS: atom_id res chain seq x y z
N MET A 1 -6.88 22.49 10.65
CA MET A 1 -6.62 21.05 10.83
C MET A 1 -5.21 20.78 10.36
N THR A 2 -4.45 20.00 11.11
CA THR A 2 -3.14 19.53 10.66
C THR A 2 -3.36 18.51 9.55
N GLU A 3 -2.47 18.44 8.57
CA GLU A 3 -2.56 17.41 7.54
C GLU A 3 -2.37 16.02 8.17
N PRO A 4 -3.16 15.00 7.78
CA PRO A 4 -3.03 13.66 8.32
C PRO A 4 -1.71 13.03 7.88
N VAL A 5 -1.11 12.24 8.76
CA VAL A 5 0.09 11.46 8.46
C VAL A 5 -0.32 10.18 7.75
N ILE A 6 0.19 9.96 6.53
CA ILE A 6 -0.10 8.77 5.73
C ILE A 6 1.02 7.74 5.84
N THR A 7 0.66 6.54 6.30
CA THR A 7 1.59 5.40 6.42
C THR A 7 1.16 4.27 5.50
N TRP A 8 2.10 3.77 4.68
CA TRP A 8 1.91 2.61 3.81
C TRP A 8 2.67 1.41 4.35
N ASN A 9 2.00 0.25 4.42
CA ASN A 9 2.63 -1.04 4.67
C ASN A 9 2.35 -1.97 3.50
N LEU A 10 3.38 -2.63 3.00
CA LEU A 10 3.34 -3.42 1.77
C LEU A 10 3.92 -4.81 2.06
N THR A 11 3.19 -5.85 1.66
CA THR A 11 3.68 -7.23 1.67
C THR A 11 3.41 -7.87 0.31
N ALA A 12 4.21 -8.85 -0.10
CA ALA A 12 4.13 -9.44 -1.42
C ALA A 12 4.09 -10.97 -1.33
N ASP A 13 3.25 -11.58 -2.16
CA ASP A 13 3.33 -13.00 -2.45
C ASP A 13 4.29 -13.19 -3.62
N THR A 14 5.14 -14.22 -3.54
CA THR A 14 6.08 -14.55 -4.60
C THR A 14 5.95 -16.00 -5.06
N GLN A 15 6.26 -16.20 -6.33
CA GLN A 15 6.46 -17.51 -6.94
C GLN A 15 7.96 -17.75 -7.08
N ALA A 16 8.43 -18.93 -6.63
CA ALA A 16 9.85 -19.25 -6.62
C ALA A 16 10.50 -19.08 -8.00
N SER A 17 9.85 -19.56 -9.06
CA SER A 17 10.28 -19.31 -10.42
C SER A 17 9.14 -19.32 -11.43
N MET A 18 9.32 -18.60 -12.54
CA MET A 18 8.40 -18.53 -13.67
C MET A 18 9.18 -18.49 -14.99
N THR A 19 8.85 -19.38 -15.92
CA THR A 19 9.48 -19.43 -17.24
C THR A 19 8.57 -18.79 -18.29
N VAL A 20 9.10 -17.81 -19.02
CA VAL A 20 8.42 -17.12 -20.12
C VAL A 20 9.31 -17.20 -21.36
N GLY A 21 8.85 -17.95 -22.37
CA GLY A 21 9.67 -18.28 -23.53
C GLY A 21 10.90 -19.09 -23.14
N THR A 22 12.10 -18.54 -23.36
CA THR A 22 13.39 -19.17 -23.01
C THR A 22 14.01 -18.59 -21.73
N THR A 23 13.34 -17.64 -21.07
CA THR A 23 13.85 -16.96 -19.88
C THR A 23 13.14 -17.48 -18.64
N THR A 24 13.92 -17.80 -17.60
CA THR A 24 13.38 -18.13 -16.28
C THR A 24 13.66 -16.96 -15.34
N PHE A 25 12.59 -16.47 -14.71
CA PHE A 25 12.63 -15.49 -13.65
C PHE A 25 12.50 -16.21 -12.31
N GLU A 26 13.25 -15.78 -11.30
CA GLU A 26 13.18 -16.32 -9.93
C GLU A 26 12.43 -15.34 -9.03
N ASN A 27 11.93 -15.75 -7.87
CA ASN A 27 11.29 -14.87 -6.86
C ASN A 27 10.26 -13.86 -7.42
N VAL A 28 9.48 -14.28 -8.41
CA VAL A 28 8.55 -13.41 -9.14
C VAL A 28 7.42 -12.97 -8.22
N ILE A 29 7.25 -11.66 -8.04
CA ILE A 29 6.11 -11.12 -7.28
C ILE A 29 4.82 -11.40 -8.07
N THR A 30 3.84 -12.04 -7.44
CA THR A 30 2.55 -12.39 -8.05
C THR A 30 1.38 -11.57 -7.53
N ASN A 31 1.50 -11.05 -6.30
CA ASN A 31 0.46 -10.26 -5.66
C ASN A 31 1.07 -9.30 -4.65
N ILE A 32 0.56 -8.09 -4.56
CA ILE A 32 0.92 -7.13 -3.51
C ILE A 32 -0.29 -6.87 -2.64
N HIS A 33 -0.11 -7.08 -1.34
CA HIS A 33 -1.03 -6.65 -0.30
C HIS A 33 -0.56 -5.30 0.21
N TRP A 34 -1.50 -4.38 0.35
CA TRP A 34 -1.23 -3.03 0.81
C TRP A 34 -2.16 -2.67 1.96
N ARG A 35 -1.65 -1.82 2.83
CA ARG A 35 -2.37 -1.21 3.94
C ARG A 35 -1.99 0.26 4.01
N VAL A 36 -2.98 1.13 3.94
CA VAL A 36 -2.82 2.59 4.08
C VAL A 36 -3.50 3.02 5.36
N THR A 37 -2.77 3.77 6.19
CA THR A 37 -3.30 4.37 7.41
C THR A 37 -3.18 5.89 7.31
N ALA A 38 -4.28 6.60 7.55
CA ALA A 38 -4.25 8.03 7.85
C ALA A 38 -4.40 8.22 9.35
N THR A 39 -3.54 9.05 9.95
CA THR A 39 -3.56 9.40 11.37
C THR A 39 -3.65 10.91 11.52
N ASP A 40 -4.63 11.39 12.28
CA ASP A 40 -4.70 12.78 12.69
C ASP A 40 -3.70 13.02 13.84
N PRO A 41 -2.69 13.88 13.68
CA PRO A 41 -1.69 14.11 14.71
C PRO A 41 -2.23 14.88 15.93
N ALA A 42 -3.42 15.48 15.85
CA ALA A 42 -4.01 16.23 16.96
C ALA A 42 -4.81 15.35 17.93
N SER A 43 -5.60 14.42 17.41
CA SER A 43 -6.44 13.51 18.20
C SER A 43 -5.85 12.09 18.34
N GLU A 44 -4.80 11.77 17.58
CA GLU A 44 -4.25 10.42 17.41
C GLU A 44 -5.24 9.42 16.77
N GLU A 45 -6.42 9.88 16.34
CA GLU A 45 -7.38 9.05 15.63
C GLU A 45 -6.82 8.57 14.30
N ALA A 46 -7.12 7.32 13.97
CA ALA A 46 -6.64 6.70 12.75
C ALA A 46 -7.73 5.91 12.02
N VAL A 47 -7.61 5.91 10.70
CA VAL A 47 -8.38 5.05 9.79
C VAL A 47 -7.40 4.27 8.93
N THR A 48 -7.71 2.99 8.71
CA THR A 48 -6.92 2.08 7.88
C THR A 48 -7.81 1.51 6.78
N ILE A 49 -7.31 1.53 5.55
CA ILE A 49 -7.84 0.74 4.44
C ILE A 49 -6.78 -0.26 3.97
N TYR A 50 -7.22 -1.39 3.42
CA TYR A 50 -6.33 -2.44 2.95
C TYR A 50 -6.92 -3.13 1.72
N GLY A 51 -6.04 -3.75 0.93
CA GLY A 51 -6.43 -4.52 -0.23
C GLY A 51 -5.27 -5.30 -0.79
N SER A 52 -5.52 -5.94 -1.94
CA SER A 52 -4.49 -6.65 -2.68
C SER A 52 -4.66 -6.40 -4.18
N LYS A 53 -3.56 -6.53 -4.92
CA LYS A 53 -3.53 -6.38 -6.37
C LYS A 53 -2.64 -7.44 -6.98
N ASN A 54 -3.24 -8.23 -7.87
CA ASN A 54 -2.51 -9.17 -8.70
C ASN A 54 -1.53 -8.42 -9.59
N VAL A 55 -0.35 -8.99 -9.69
CA VAL A 55 0.76 -8.45 -10.44
C VAL A 55 0.80 -9.16 -11.79
N PRO A 56 0.81 -8.41 -12.90
CA PRO A 56 1.03 -9.01 -14.21
C PRO A 56 2.34 -9.80 -14.21
N ALA A 57 2.29 -11.05 -14.68
CA ALA A 57 3.49 -11.85 -14.88
C ALA A 57 4.48 -11.08 -15.78
N PRO A 58 5.79 -11.13 -15.49
CA PRO A 58 6.78 -10.47 -16.32
C PRO A 58 6.77 -11.05 -17.72
N THR A 59 6.80 -10.20 -18.74
CA THR A 59 6.91 -10.61 -20.15
C THR A 59 8.33 -10.50 -20.69
N ASP A 60 9.16 -9.71 -20.01
CA ASP A 60 10.56 -9.45 -20.31
C ASP A 60 11.32 -9.06 -19.03
N ALA A 61 12.64 -8.89 -19.14
CA ALA A 61 13.48 -8.49 -18.01
C ALA A 61 13.21 -7.08 -17.47
N ALA A 62 12.59 -6.20 -18.26
CA ALA A 62 12.27 -4.83 -17.82
C ALA A 62 10.98 -4.78 -16.98
N SER A 63 10.07 -5.72 -17.21
CA SER A 63 8.84 -5.91 -16.43
C SER A 63 9.00 -6.77 -15.18
N TYR A 64 10.19 -7.34 -14.96
CA TYR A 64 10.51 -8.18 -13.80
C TYR A 64 11.17 -7.34 -12.70
N ILE A 65 10.63 -7.45 -11.48
CA ILE A 65 11.25 -6.89 -10.27
C ILE A 65 11.89 -8.05 -9.51
N ASP A 66 13.23 -8.02 -9.42
CA ASP A 66 13.94 -9.00 -8.59
C ASP A 66 13.73 -8.69 -7.11
N LEU A 67 13.18 -9.67 -6.39
CA LEU A 67 12.94 -9.52 -4.96
C LEU A 67 14.25 -9.32 -4.18
N ALA A 68 15.36 -9.92 -4.61
CA ALA A 68 16.65 -9.77 -3.95
C ALA A 68 17.17 -8.32 -4.08
N ASP A 69 17.02 -7.72 -5.27
CA ASP A 69 17.37 -6.32 -5.50
C ASP A 69 16.47 -5.40 -4.66
N LEU A 70 15.17 -5.68 -4.64
CA LEU A 70 14.22 -4.93 -3.83
C LEU A 70 14.53 -5.03 -2.33
N GLN A 71 14.97 -6.21 -1.86
CA GLN A 71 15.39 -6.45 -0.48
C GLN A 71 16.76 -5.86 -0.14
N ALA A 72 17.60 -5.56 -1.12
CA ALA A 72 18.87 -4.85 -0.92
C ALA A 72 18.68 -3.32 -0.81
N MET A 73 17.58 -2.78 -1.34
CA MET A 73 17.26 -1.35 -1.22
C MET A 73 17.00 -0.92 0.22
N ALA A 74 17.32 0.35 0.51
CA ALA A 74 16.93 0.99 1.76
C ALA A 74 15.40 1.00 1.91
N THR A 75 14.88 0.96 3.15
CA THR A 75 13.43 0.83 3.41
C THR A 75 12.59 1.86 2.66
N GLU A 76 13.05 3.12 2.62
CA GLU A 76 12.30 4.20 1.95
C GLU A 76 12.34 4.08 0.43
N GLU A 77 13.49 3.75 -0.14
CA GLU A 77 13.65 3.52 -1.58
C GLU A 77 12.82 2.31 -2.03
N ARG A 78 12.87 1.21 -1.28
CA ARG A 78 12.04 0.03 -1.50
C ARG A 78 10.57 0.38 -1.52
N ARG A 79 10.11 1.17 -0.54
CA ARG A 79 8.72 1.62 -0.45
C ARG A 79 8.32 2.43 -1.67
N LEU A 80 9.15 3.40 -2.06
CA LEU A 80 8.89 4.24 -3.23
C LEU A 80 8.87 3.43 -4.54
N THR A 81 9.77 2.47 -4.70
CA THR A 81 9.81 1.57 -5.87
C THR A 81 8.52 0.75 -5.98
N VAL A 82 8.07 0.12 -4.90
CA VAL A 82 6.85 -0.69 -4.92
C VAL A 82 5.61 0.18 -5.17
N ILE A 83 5.53 1.34 -4.54
CA ILE A 83 4.42 2.28 -4.72
C ILE A 83 4.38 2.84 -6.15
N GLY A 84 5.52 3.29 -6.68
CA GLY A 84 5.63 3.80 -8.05
C GLY A 84 5.31 2.73 -9.09
N TRP A 85 5.59 1.47 -8.79
CA TRP A 85 5.18 0.36 -9.64
C TRP A 85 3.68 0.07 -9.56
N ALA A 86 3.07 0.13 -8.38
CA ALA A 86 1.61 0.04 -8.26
C ALA A 86 0.92 1.12 -9.10
N GLU A 87 1.45 2.35 -9.08
CA GLU A 87 1.00 3.47 -9.91
C GLU A 87 1.21 3.21 -11.41
N ALA A 88 2.30 2.55 -11.80
CA ALA A 88 2.55 2.18 -13.20
C ALA A 88 1.58 1.10 -13.72
N ILE A 89 1.19 0.16 -12.86
CA ILE A 89 0.19 -0.88 -13.19
C ILE A 89 -1.23 -0.29 -13.20
N ASP A 90 -1.53 0.60 -12.27
CA ASP A 90 -2.84 1.17 -12.02
C ASP A 90 -2.74 2.68 -11.80
N PRO A 91 -2.77 3.48 -12.88
CA PRO A 91 -2.66 4.92 -12.77
C PRO A 91 -3.74 5.52 -11.87
N GLY A 92 -3.35 6.36 -10.90
CA GLY A 92 -4.19 6.92 -9.87
C GLY A 92 -4.32 6.04 -8.62
N PHE A 93 -3.59 4.92 -8.53
CA PHE A 93 -3.63 4.03 -7.37
C PHE A 93 -3.29 4.77 -6.08
N ILE A 94 -2.23 5.58 -6.08
CA ILE A 94 -1.82 6.29 -4.86
C ILE A 94 -2.89 7.29 -4.44
N ASP A 95 -3.24 8.21 -5.35
CA ASP A 95 -4.18 9.30 -5.07
C ASP A 95 -5.54 8.76 -4.63
N THR A 96 -6.07 7.73 -5.31
CA THR A 96 -7.36 7.13 -4.96
C THR A 96 -7.39 6.61 -3.53
N HIS A 97 -6.35 5.90 -3.10
CA HIS A 97 -6.33 5.30 -1.77
C HIS A 97 -5.97 6.30 -0.68
N VAL A 98 -5.12 7.29 -0.98
CA VAL A 98 -4.85 8.42 -0.08
C VAL A 98 -6.14 9.19 0.17
N THR A 99 -6.85 9.61 -0.88
CA THR A 99 -8.13 10.32 -0.76
C THR A 99 -9.16 9.50 0.02
N ALA A 100 -9.31 8.20 -0.31
CA ALA A 100 -10.26 7.35 0.39
C ALA A 100 -9.98 7.23 1.89
N VAL A 101 -8.71 7.11 2.30
CA VAL A 101 -8.37 7.00 3.73
C VAL A 101 -8.47 8.34 4.45
N THR A 102 -8.19 9.46 3.78
CA THR A 102 -8.33 10.80 4.36
C THR A 102 -9.79 11.20 4.52
N ASP A 103 -10.63 10.88 3.53
CA ASP A 103 -12.07 11.15 3.59
C ASP A 103 -12.70 10.35 4.73
N ALA A 104 -12.36 9.06 4.84
CA ALA A 104 -12.84 8.23 5.93
C ALA A 104 -12.35 8.70 7.32
N LEU A 105 -11.13 9.26 7.42
CA LEU A 105 -10.66 9.90 8.65
C LEU A 105 -11.44 11.18 8.95
N ALA A 106 -11.71 12.01 7.94
CA ALA A 106 -12.49 13.24 8.10
C ALA A 106 -13.93 12.93 8.56
N ASP A 107 -14.56 11.90 8.00
CA ASP A 107 -15.89 11.44 8.41
C ASP A 107 -15.87 10.98 9.87
N LYS A 108 -14.86 10.18 10.27
CA LYS A 108 -14.70 9.74 11.66
C LYS A 108 -14.55 10.91 12.63
N LEU A 109 -13.75 11.92 12.29
CA LEU A 109 -13.53 13.11 13.12
C LEU A 109 -14.75 14.04 13.16
N ALA A 110 -15.66 13.94 12.19
CA ALA A 110 -16.90 14.68 12.16
C ALA A 110 -18.03 14.00 12.96
N GLU A 111 -17.87 12.73 13.37
CA GLU A 111 -18.84 12.04 14.21
C GLU A 111 -18.92 12.71 15.60
N PRO A 112 -20.13 13.08 16.08
CA PRO A 112 -20.26 13.70 17.39
C PRO A 112 -19.91 12.69 18.49
N GLU A 113 -19.01 13.08 19.39
CA GLU A 113 -18.65 12.27 20.56
C GLU A 113 -19.88 11.96 21.42
N THR A 114 -20.39 10.73 21.34
CA THR A 114 -21.45 10.26 22.25
C THR A 114 -20.85 9.87 23.58
N GLY A 115 -20.98 10.74 24.59
CA GLY A 115 -20.69 10.41 25.98
C GLY A 115 -21.81 9.58 26.61
N VAL A 116 -21.47 8.44 27.22
CA VAL A 116 -22.40 7.72 28.12
C VAL A 116 -22.25 8.30 29.52
N VAL A 117 -23.28 9.01 29.98
CA VAL A 117 -23.37 9.46 31.38
C VAL A 117 -24.04 8.35 32.18
N SER A 118 -23.35 7.79 33.18
CA SER A 118 -23.98 6.94 34.20
C SER A 118 -24.86 7.81 35.09
N ILE A 119 -26.17 7.56 35.09
CA ILE A 119 -27.18 8.27 35.90
C ILE A 119 -27.66 7.42 37.09
N LEU A 120 -26.78 6.56 37.61
CA LEU A 120 -26.97 5.76 38.81
C LEU A 120 -25.73 5.84 39.69
#